data_AF-A0A2G9YZW9-F1
#
_entry.id   AF-A0A2G9YZW9-F1
#
_cell.length_a   1.000
_cell.length_b   1.000
_cell.length_c   1.000
_cell.angle_alpha   90.00
_cell.angle_beta   90.00
_cell.angle_gamma   90.00
#
_symmetry.space_group_name_H-M   'P 1'
#
loop_
_entity.id
_entity.type
_entity.pdbx_description
1 polymer ?
#
loop_
_entity_poly.entity_id
_entity_poly.type
_entity_poly.pdbx_seq_one_letter_code
_entity_poly.pdbx_strand_id
1 'polypeptide(L)' 'MAKEQWKKCSCCGIITDIDEKDCPNRGLRDNPKHELQIVELEVEEVKELYKKGKIWTKHVVDFEMRLSQ' A
#
# COMPACT_ATOMS: atom_id res chain seq x y z
N MET A 1 2.20 -12.20 -15.99
CA MET A 1 1.44 -11.16 -15.28
C MET A 1 2.47 -10.25 -14.61
N ALA A 2 2.25 -8.94 -14.60
CA ALA A 2 3.20 -8.00 -14.02
C ALA A 2 2.96 -7.92 -12.50
N LYS A 3 4.03 -8.04 -11.72
CA LYS A 3 4.02 -7.88 -10.26
C LYS A 3 4.59 -6.53 -9.87
N GLU A 4 4.04 -5.94 -8.82
CA GLU A 4 4.52 -4.71 -8.21
C GLU A 4 4.91 -4.94 -6.75
N GLN A 5 5.93 -4.21 -6.29
CA GLN A 5 6.38 -4.25 -4.91
C GLN A 5 5.68 -3.16 -4.10
N TRP A 6 5.08 -3.57 -2.99
CA TRP A 6 4.38 -2.69 -2.05
C TRP A 6 4.84 -2.98 -0.63
N LYS A 7 4.49 -2.10 0.31
CA LYS A 7 4.66 -2.37 1.74
C LYS A 7 3.32 -2.64 2.39
N LYS A 8 3.23 -3.68 3.21
CA LYS A 8 2.05 -4.01 3.99
C LYS A 8 2.35 -3.94 5.47
N CYS A 9 1.50 -3.26 6.22
CA CYS A 9 1.60 -3.23 7.67
C CYS A 9 1.15 -4.59 8.26
N SER A 10 2.00 -5.20 9.08
CA SER A 10 1.72 -6.48 9.73
C SER A 10 0.59 -6.40 10.75
N CYS A 11 0.37 -5.24 11.38
CA CYS A 11 -0.69 -5.06 12.39
C CYS A 11 -2.04 -4.63 11.81
N CYS A 12 -2.10 -3.57 11.01
CA CYS A 12 -3.39 -3.06 10.50
C CYS A 12 -3.73 -3.53 9.09
N GLY A 13 -2.80 -4.23 8.41
CA GLY A 13 -3.03 -4.79 7.09
C GLY A 13 -3.08 -3.78 5.94
N ILE A 14 -2.90 -2.48 6.22
CA ILE A 14 -2.86 -1.44 5.19
C ILE A 14 -1.67 -1.67 4.26
N ILE A 15 -1.89 -1.46 2.97
CA ILE A 15 -0.86 -1.54 1.95
C ILE A 15 -0.52 -0.11 1.53
N THR A 16 0.77 0.18 1.37
CA THR A 16 1.31 1.51 1.13
C THR A 16 2.49 1.47 0.17
N ASP A 17 2.84 2.64 -0.39
CA ASP A 17 3.94 2.78 -1.34
C ASP A 17 5.26 2.20 -0.80
N ILE A 18 6.09 1.66 -1.69
CA ILE A 18 7.35 0.98 -1.34
C ILE A 18 8.38 1.91 -0.66
N ASP A 19 8.32 3.20 -0.96
CA ASP A 19 9.20 4.21 -0.39
C ASP A 19 8.71 4.73 0.97
N GLU A 20 7.51 4.33 1.42
CA GLU A 20 7.02 4.71 2.73
C GLU A 20 7.84 4.08 3.86
N LYS A 21 8.22 4.92 4.81
CA LYS A 21 9.04 4.53 5.97
C LYS A 21 8.18 4.04 7.12
N ASP A 22 7.00 4.62 7.25
CA ASP A 22 6.11 4.41 8.39
C ASP A 22 4.72 4.01 7.89
N CYS A 23 4.06 3.12 8.63
CA CYS A 23 2.68 2.76 8.33
C CYS A 23 1.77 4.00 8.45
N PRO A 24 0.92 4.33 7.46
CA PRO A 24 0.02 5.50 7.50
C PRO A 24 -0.89 5.54 8.73
N ASN A 25 -1.29 4.37 9.23
CA ASN A 25 -2.13 4.22 10.42
C ASN A 25 -1.34 4.13 11.75
N ARG A 26 0.00 4.34 11.76
CA ARG A 26 0.83 4.25 12.98
C ARG A 26 0.53 5.38 13.97
N GLY A 27 -0.06 6.49 13.51
CA GLY A 27 -0.32 7.67 14.34
C GLY A 27 0.95 8.39 14.79
N LEU A 28 0.85 9.28 15.78
CA LEU A 28 1.97 10.11 16.29
C LEU A 28 2.97 9.35 17.20
N ARG A 29 2.77 8.05 17.45
CA ARG A 29 3.62 7.28 18.36
C ARG A 29 4.40 6.22 17.61
N ASP A 30 5.63 6.01 18.07
CA ASP A 30 6.47 4.88 17.67
C ASP A 30 5.83 3.57 18.17
N ASN A 31 4.89 3.03 17.39
CA ASN A 31 4.22 1.77 17.68
C ASN A 31 4.89 0.63 16.89
N PRO A 32 5.74 -0.20 17.51
CA PRO A 32 6.48 -1.25 16.83
C PRO A 32 5.57 -2.34 16.22
N LYS A 33 4.29 -2.39 16.61
CA LYS A 33 3.32 -3.28 15.97
C LYS A 33 3.05 -2.90 14.51
N HIS A 34 3.20 -1.63 14.14
CA HIS A 34 2.93 -1.13 12.80
C HIS A 34 4.14 -1.25 11.85
N GLU A 35 4.81 -2.40 11.89
CA GLU A 35 5.94 -2.70 11.01
C GLU A 35 5.47 -2.91 9.56
N LEU A 36 6.15 -2.27 8.62
CA LEU A 36 5.91 -2.44 7.19
C LEU A 36 6.80 -3.54 6.62
N GLN A 37 6.18 -4.50 5.94
CA GLN A 37 6.87 -5.60 5.26
C GLN A 37 6.67 -5.50 3.75
N ILE A 38 7.72 -5.80 2.98
CA ILE A 38 7.64 -5.80 1.52
C ILE A 38 6.80 -6.99 1.07
N VAL A 39 5.84 -6.73 0.19
CA VAL A 39 4.98 -7.73 -0.45
C VAL A 39 5.00 -7.52 -1.95
N GLU A 40 4.89 -8.61 -2.71
CA GLU A 40 4.71 -8.57 -4.16
C GLU A 40 3.26 -8.90 -4.47
N LEU A 41 2.60 -8.02 -5.23
CA LEU A 41 1.20 -8.16 -5.60
C LEU A 41 1.09 -8.13 -7.12
N GLU A 42 0.18 -8.93 -7.67
CA GLU A 42 -0.14 -8.82 -9.09
C GLU A 42 -0.85 -7.49 -9.36
N VAL A 43 -0.58 -6.86 -10.51
CA VAL A 43 -1.19 -5.56 -10.85
C VAL A 43 -2.71 -5.58 -10.68
N GLU A 44 -3.38 -6.64 -11.13
CA GLU A 44 -4.84 -6.79 -11.00
C GLU A 44 -5.30 -6.88 -9.53
N GLU A 45 -4.53 -7.55 -8.67
CA GLU A 45 -4.79 -7.60 -7.23
C GLU A 45 -4.65 -6.21 -6.60
N VAL A 46 -3.64 -5.44 -7.00
CA VAL A 46 -3.45 -4.05 -6.56
C VAL A 46 -4.66 -3.20 -6.95
N LYS A 47 -5.17 -3.32 -8.19
CA LYS A 47 -6.37 -2.59 -8.65
C LYS A 47 -7.58 -2.91 -7.78
N GLU A 48 -7.80 -4.18 -7.45
CA GLU A 48 -8.91 -4.59 -6.60
C GLU A 48 -8.78 -4.08 -5.16
N LEU A 49 -7.59 -4.16 -4.58
CA LEU A 49 -7.32 -3.73 -3.21
C LEU A 49 -7.46 -2.21 -3.07
N TYR A 50 -7.05 -1.45 -4.10
CA TYR A 50 -7.26 -0.01 -4.16
C TYR A 50 -8.76 0.34 -4.18
N LYS A 51 -9.55 -0.30 -5.06
CA LYS A 51 -11.00 -0.12 -5.09
C LYS A 51 -11.69 -0.48 -3.76
N LYS A 52 -11.13 -1.43 -3.02
CA LYS A 52 -11.60 -1.83 -1.67
C LYS A 52 -11.12 -0.90 -0.54
N GLY A 53 -10.36 0.16 -0.85
CA GLY A 53 -9.83 1.11 0.13
C GLY A 53 -8.72 0.53 1.02
N LYS A 54 -8.06 -0.55 0.60
CA LYS A 54 -6.99 -1.22 1.36
C LYS A 54 -5.58 -0.71 1.03
N ILE A 55 -5.44 0.01 -0.08
CA ILE A 55 -4.21 0.66 -0.49
C ILE A 55 -4.31 2.14 -0.12
N TRP A 56 -3.30 2.62 0.59
CA TRP A 56 -3.03 4.02 0.78
C TRP A 56 -1.83 4.39 -0.09
N THR A 57 -1.95 5.44 -0.90
CA THR A 57 -0.84 5.94 -1.71
C THR A 57 -0.86 7.46 -1.67
N LYS A 58 0.31 8.09 -1.62
CA LYS A 58 0.42 9.56 -1.77
C LYS A 58 0.31 10.01 -3.22
N HIS A 59 0.42 9.08 -4.17
CA HIS A 59 0.38 9.33 -5.61
C HIS A 59 -1.01 9.07 -6.20
N VAL A 60 -2.07 9.50 -5.50
CA VAL A 60 -3.48 9.17 -5.84
C VAL A 60 -3.80 9.45 -7.31
N VAL A 61 -3.47 10.64 -7.81
CA VAL A 61 -3.79 11.05 -9.19
C VAL A 61 -3.09 10.18 -10.23
N ASP A 62 -1.77 9.99 -10.09
CA ASP A 62 -0.98 9.15 -11.01
C ASP A 62 -1.47 7.69 -10.98
N PHE A 63 -1.85 7.23 -9.79
CA PHE A 63 -2.36 5.88 -9.59
C PHE A 63 -3.71 5.68 -10.27
N GLU A 64 -4.67 6.58 -10.07
CA GLU A 64 -5.98 6.53 -10.74
C GLU A 64 -5.88 6.61 -12.25
N MET A 65 -4.99 7.47 -12.79
CA MET A 65 -4.71 7.53 -14.22
C MET A 65 -4.19 6.19 -14.75
N ARG A 66 -3.24 5.57 -14.05
CA ARG A 66 -2.73 4.23 -14.40
C ARG A 66 -3.79 3.13 -14.36
N LEU A 67 -4.75 3.22 -13.43
CA LEU A 67 -5.83 2.23 -13.30
C LEU A 67 -6.88 2.35 -14.41
N SER A 68 -7.01 3.54 -15.01
CA SER A 68 -7.98 3.83 -16.08
C SER A 68 -7.51 3.41 -17.48
N GLN A 69 -6.25 3.02 -17.61
CA GLN A 69 -5.63 2.48 -18.83
C GLN A 69 -5.72 0.95 -18.86
#